data_AF-A0A7H8GIU9-F1
#
_entry.id   AF-A0A7H8GIU9-F1
#
_cell.length_a   1.000
_cell.length_b   1.000
_cell.length_c   1.000
_cell.angle_alpha   90.00
_cell.angle_beta   90.00
_cell.angle_gamma   90.00
#
_symmetry.space_group_name_H-M   'P 1'
#
loop_
_entity.id
_entity.type
_entity.pdbx_description
1 polymer ?
#
loop_
_entity_poly.entity_id
_entity_poly.type
_entity_poly.pdbx_seq_one_letter_code
_entity_poly.pdbx_strand_id
1 'polypeptide(L)'
;MSGKPAARVTDPTACPLPGHGTNPIASGSPNVNFDGLAAARMTDKSACGSPITGAVASTVFINGLNAATLDSTGGHGNVVIGGSGTVIIGDTVTAAPFSGLLPMPVHFTDRLKLVNDVTGEPMPDHPYVIQRADGRLEHGVSDANGFTHQVSSHLPETIKLFLEE
;
A
#
# COMPACT_ATOMS: atom_id res chain seq x y z
N MET A 1 15.32 9.08 -10.50
CA MET A 1 14.54 9.72 -9.43
C MET A 1 14.49 11.22 -9.71
N SER A 2 13.30 11.82 -9.76
CA SER A 2 13.12 13.27 -9.98
C SER A 2 12.96 13.98 -8.63
N GLY A 3 14.02 13.98 -7.82
CA GLY A 3 14.03 14.68 -6.54
C GLY A 3 15.15 15.71 -6.48
N LYS A 4 14.96 16.73 -5.64
CA LYS A 4 15.91 17.81 -5.42
C LYS A 4 16.52 17.71 -4.01
N PRO A 5 17.77 18.13 -3.82
CA PRO A 5 18.36 18.31 -2.49
C PRO A 5 17.45 19.14 -1.57
N ALA A 6 17.20 18.64 -0.36
CA ALA A 6 16.44 19.38 0.65
C ALA A 6 17.26 20.57 1.17
N ALA A 7 16.64 21.74 1.28
CA ALA A 7 17.30 22.95 1.78
C ALA A 7 17.25 23.02 3.31
N ARG A 8 18.26 23.64 3.92
CA ARG A 8 18.47 23.71 5.37
C ARG A 8 19.03 25.06 5.76
N VAL A 9 18.96 25.39 7.04
CA VAL A 9 19.70 26.52 7.60
C VAL A 9 21.18 26.39 7.22
N THR A 10 21.81 27.52 6.89
CA THR A 10 23.16 27.68 6.32
C THR A 10 23.31 27.38 4.83
N ASP A 11 22.36 26.70 4.17
CA ASP A 11 22.47 26.48 2.73
C ASP A 11 22.36 27.83 1.97
N PRO A 12 23.16 28.04 0.91
CA PRO A 12 23.28 29.34 0.25
C PRO A 12 22.05 29.69 -0.59
N THR A 13 21.72 30.98 -0.63
CA THR A 13 20.76 31.56 -1.56
C THR A 13 21.41 32.69 -2.36
N ALA A 14 21.11 32.80 -3.65
CA ALA A 14 21.59 33.88 -4.52
C ALA A 14 20.54 34.97 -4.65
N CYS A 15 20.75 36.13 -4.05
CA CYS A 15 19.80 37.25 -4.09
C CYS A 15 20.20 38.29 -5.14
N PRO A 16 19.28 38.66 -6.08
CA PRO A 16 19.60 39.59 -7.17
C PRO A 16 19.60 41.06 -6.74
N LEU A 17 19.07 41.39 -5.56
CA LEU A 17 19.06 42.77 -5.08
C LEU A 17 20.50 43.31 -4.87
N PRO A 18 20.81 44.54 -5.31
CA PRO A 18 22.12 45.14 -5.12
C PRO A 18 22.56 45.11 -3.65
N GLY A 19 23.78 44.64 -3.40
CA GLY A 19 24.36 44.55 -2.06
C GLY A 19 23.94 43.32 -1.23
N HIS A 20 22.99 42.49 -1.70
CA HIS A 20 22.57 41.30 -0.95
C HIS A 20 23.43 40.06 -1.27
N GLY A 21 23.71 39.83 -2.57
CA GLY A 21 24.56 38.74 -3.04
C GLY A 21 24.15 37.35 -2.54
N THR A 22 25.13 36.45 -2.44
CA THR A 22 24.93 35.12 -1.87
C THR A 22 24.88 35.19 -0.35
N ASN A 23 23.79 34.71 0.23
CA ASN A 23 23.60 34.71 1.68
C ASN A 23 22.82 33.47 2.14
N PRO A 24 23.08 32.94 3.35
CA PRO A 24 22.53 31.67 3.80
C PRO A 24 21.05 31.76 4.16
N ILE A 25 20.36 30.62 4.16
CA ILE A 25 19.09 30.46 4.88
C ILE A 25 19.36 30.61 6.38
N ALA A 26 18.63 31.51 7.04
CA ALA A 26 18.86 31.94 8.41
C ALA A 26 17.83 31.39 9.42
N SER A 27 16.66 30.93 8.96
CA SER A 27 15.67 30.26 9.81
C SER A 27 15.24 28.91 9.22
N GLY A 28 14.71 28.05 10.07
CA GLY A 28 14.28 26.71 9.70
C GLY A 28 13.26 26.15 10.69
N SER A 29 12.97 24.86 10.55
CA SER A 29 12.18 24.09 11.50
C SER A 29 12.74 24.16 12.93
N PRO A 30 11.90 24.27 13.97
CA PRO A 30 12.36 24.24 15.35
C PRO A 30 12.80 22.85 15.82
N ASN A 31 12.45 21.78 15.09
CA ASN A 31 12.63 20.41 15.57
C ASN A 31 12.82 19.34 14.48
N VAL A 32 12.91 19.72 13.21
CA VAL A 32 13.23 18.80 12.12
C VAL A 32 14.56 19.19 11.52
N ASN A 33 15.51 18.25 11.51
CA ASN A 33 16.85 18.46 11.02
C ASN A 33 17.12 17.55 9.83
N PHE A 34 17.84 18.07 8.83
CA PHE A 34 18.44 17.30 7.75
C PHE A 34 19.97 17.40 7.91
N ASP A 35 20.64 16.26 8.05
CA ASP A 35 22.07 16.18 8.38
C ASP A 35 22.52 17.11 9.52
N GLY A 36 21.72 17.17 10.59
CA GLY A 36 22.01 17.97 11.79
C GLY A 36 21.64 19.46 11.69
N LEU A 37 21.33 19.99 10.51
CA LEU A 37 20.90 21.38 10.33
C LEU A 37 19.37 21.48 10.24
N ALA A 38 18.79 22.54 10.80
CA ALA A 38 17.33 22.73 10.75
C ALA A 38 16.83 22.79 9.29
N ALA A 39 15.78 22.02 8.99
CA ALA A 39 15.20 21.96 7.66
C ALA A 39 14.55 23.30 7.28
N ALA A 40 14.83 23.80 6.08
CA ALA A 40 14.22 25.03 5.57
C ALA A 40 12.84 24.75 4.96
N ARG A 41 11.91 25.67 5.14
CA ARG A 41 10.52 25.52 4.72
C ARG A 41 10.02 26.81 4.09
N MET A 42 8.83 26.75 3.49
CA MET A 42 8.11 27.97 3.11
C MET A 42 8.04 28.92 4.31
N THR A 43 8.15 30.24 4.05
CA THR A 43 8.22 31.34 5.03
C THR A 43 9.54 31.49 5.80
N ASP A 44 10.42 30.49 5.82
CA ASP A 44 11.74 30.64 6.40
C ASP A 44 12.57 31.66 5.62
N LYS A 45 13.43 32.42 6.32
CA LYS A 45 14.12 33.58 5.74
C LYS A 45 15.57 33.30 5.44
N SER A 46 16.06 33.89 4.35
CA SER A 46 17.48 34.10 4.11
C SER A 46 18.04 35.23 4.99
N ALA A 47 19.35 35.29 5.18
CA ALA A 47 20.00 36.31 5.99
C ALA A 47 19.78 37.74 5.47
N CYS A 48 19.50 37.90 4.17
CA CYS A 48 19.08 39.18 3.60
C CYS A 48 17.62 39.56 3.86
N GLY A 49 16.89 38.77 4.66
CA GLY A 49 15.52 39.00 5.09
C GLY A 49 14.43 38.46 4.16
N SER A 50 14.80 37.99 2.96
CA SER A 50 13.85 37.44 1.99
C SER A 50 13.27 36.10 2.49
N PRO A 51 11.92 35.98 2.64
CA PRO A 51 11.29 34.70 2.95
C PRO A 51 11.24 33.79 1.72
N ILE A 52 11.29 32.48 1.92
CA ILE A 52 11.01 31.49 0.88
C ILE A 52 9.51 31.52 0.57
N THR A 53 9.17 31.74 -0.70
CA THR A 53 7.79 31.98 -1.16
C THR A 53 7.33 31.02 -2.25
N GLY A 54 8.23 30.31 -2.94
CA GLY A 54 7.86 29.49 -4.09
C GLY A 54 8.90 28.42 -4.44
N ALA A 55 8.59 27.63 -5.47
CA ALA A 55 9.38 26.47 -5.91
C ALA A 55 9.77 25.53 -4.74
N VAL A 56 8.87 25.40 -3.76
CA VAL A 56 8.94 24.48 -2.64
C VAL A 56 8.29 23.15 -3.01
N ALA A 57 8.54 22.10 -2.22
CA ALA A 57 7.93 20.79 -2.43
C ALA A 57 6.40 20.88 -2.37
N SER A 58 5.71 20.22 -3.28
CA SER A 58 4.25 20.19 -3.40
C SER A 58 3.59 19.16 -2.48
N THR A 59 4.32 18.11 -2.10
CA THR A 59 3.78 16.96 -1.36
C THR A 59 4.42 16.73 0.01
N VAL A 60 5.57 17.37 0.29
CA VAL A 60 6.30 17.20 1.54
C VAL A 60 6.16 18.44 2.41
N PHE A 61 5.59 18.24 3.60
CA PHE A 61 5.36 19.27 4.60
C PHE A 61 6.17 19.00 5.86
N ILE A 62 6.81 20.03 6.40
CA ILE A 62 7.59 20.01 7.63
C ILE A 62 6.96 21.01 8.58
N ASN A 63 6.43 20.53 9.71
CA ASN A 63 5.61 21.32 10.64
C ASN A 63 4.47 22.10 9.94
N GLY A 64 3.80 21.48 8.96
CA GLY A 64 2.68 22.08 8.23
C GLY A 64 3.06 23.09 7.14
N LEU A 65 4.35 23.31 6.90
CA LEU A 65 4.85 24.19 5.82
C LEU A 65 5.57 23.36 4.77
N ASN A 66 5.39 23.68 3.50
CA ASN A 66 6.06 22.99 2.39
C ASN A 66 7.60 23.03 2.57
N ALA A 67 8.26 21.89 2.38
CA ALA A 67 9.71 21.80 2.48
C ALA A 67 10.39 22.60 1.36
N ALA A 68 11.43 23.37 1.70
CA ALA A 68 12.25 24.02 0.70
C ALA A 68 13.29 23.03 0.15
N THR A 69 13.65 23.22 -1.12
CA THR A 69 14.64 22.40 -1.83
C THR A 69 15.58 23.30 -2.62
N LEU A 70 16.59 22.71 -3.25
CA LEU A 70 17.34 23.37 -4.31
C LEU A 70 16.38 24.00 -5.33
N ASP A 71 16.67 25.22 -5.77
CA ASP A 71 15.85 26.08 -6.63
C ASP A 71 14.57 26.66 -6.01
N SER A 72 14.29 26.44 -4.71
CA SER A 72 13.22 27.19 -4.05
C SER A 72 13.50 28.69 -4.13
N THR A 73 12.45 29.48 -4.35
CA THR A 73 12.54 30.93 -4.61
C THR A 73 12.07 31.73 -3.42
N GLY A 74 12.72 32.85 -3.13
CA GLY A 74 12.30 33.80 -2.12
C GLY A 74 11.68 35.09 -2.67
N GLY A 75 11.11 35.89 -1.77
CA GLY A 75 10.38 37.12 -2.09
C GLY A 75 11.20 38.22 -2.78
N HIS A 76 12.51 38.29 -2.56
CA HIS A 76 13.42 39.16 -3.31
C HIS A 76 13.80 38.62 -4.70
N GLY A 77 13.22 37.50 -5.13
CA GLY A 77 13.63 36.77 -6.32
C GLY A 77 14.92 35.96 -6.14
N ASN A 78 15.38 35.79 -4.89
CA ASN A 78 16.54 34.95 -4.60
C ASN A 78 16.23 33.47 -4.80
N VAL A 79 17.23 32.69 -5.19
CA VAL A 79 17.10 31.25 -5.42
C VAL A 79 17.97 30.50 -4.42
N VAL A 80 17.45 29.43 -3.82
CA VAL A 80 18.25 28.49 -3.03
C VAL A 80 19.18 27.73 -3.98
N ILE A 81 20.49 27.85 -3.78
CA ILE A 81 21.53 27.31 -4.69
C ILE A 81 22.38 26.21 -4.03
N GLY A 82 21.92 25.68 -2.89
CA GLY A 82 22.53 24.54 -2.21
C GLY A 82 21.51 23.76 -1.39
N GLY A 83 21.87 22.56 -0.96
CA GLY A 83 21.01 21.66 -0.19
C GLY A 83 21.79 20.45 0.34
N SER A 84 21.08 19.56 1.02
CA SER A 84 21.60 18.29 1.53
C SER A 84 22.09 17.36 0.41
N GLY A 85 23.22 16.68 0.63
CA GLY A 85 23.74 15.66 -0.29
C GLY A 85 23.09 14.28 -0.13
N THR A 86 22.28 14.08 0.92
CA THR A 86 21.76 12.77 1.36
C THR A 86 20.24 12.78 1.46
N VAL A 87 19.62 13.93 1.71
CA VAL A 87 18.18 14.11 1.82
C VAL A 87 17.64 14.68 0.51
N ILE A 88 16.95 13.85 -0.26
CA ILE A 88 16.38 14.18 -1.56
C ILE A 88 14.86 14.16 -1.48
N ILE A 89 14.22 15.27 -1.82
CA ILE A 89 12.77 15.44 -1.82
C ILE A 89 12.25 15.40 -3.25
N GLY A 90 11.35 14.46 -3.54
CA GLY A 90 10.67 14.34 -4.84
C GLY A 90 9.24 14.84 -4.78
N ASP A 91 8.76 15.38 -5.90
CA ASP A 91 7.40 15.90 -6.07
C ASP A 91 6.51 15.07 -6.99
N THR A 92 7.03 13.95 -7.49
CA THR A 92 6.33 13.06 -8.41
C THR A 92 6.14 11.70 -7.78
N VAL A 93 4.89 11.23 -7.69
CA VAL A 93 4.57 9.87 -7.27
C VAL A 93 4.68 8.93 -8.47
N THR A 94 5.47 7.88 -8.36
CA THR A 94 5.46 6.76 -9.31
C THR A 94 4.83 5.56 -8.61
N ALA A 95 3.58 5.24 -8.96
CA ALA A 95 2.94 4.05 -8.43
C ALA A 95 3.59 2.80 -9.03
N ALA A 96 3.96 1.84 -8.19
CA ALA A 96 4.32 0.52 -8.67
C ALA A 96 3.07 -0.13 -9.31
N PRO A 97 3.21 -0.88 -10.41
CA PRO A 97 2.10 -1.66 -10.93
C PRO A 97 1.67 -2.66 -9.85
N PHE A 98 0.39 -2.59 -9.46
CA PHE A 98 -0.20 -3.62 -8.61
C PHE A 98 -1.00 -4.57 -9.50
N SER A 99 -0.75 -5.87 -9.38
CA SER A 99 -1.73 -6.88 -9.74
C SER A 99 -2.45 -7.25 -8.46
N GLY A 100 -3.78 -7.19 -8.45
CA GLY A 100 -4.57 -7.52 -7.26
C GLY A 100 -4.25 -8.93 -6.73
N LEU A 101 -4.70 -9.21 -5.51
CA LEU A 101 -4.59 -10.57 -4.96
C LEU A 101 -5.38 -11.53 -5.86
N LEU A 102 -4.79 -12.69 -6.17
CA LEU A 102 -5.55 -13.79 -6.75
C LEU A 102 -6.62 -14.25 -5.73
N PRO A 103 -7.84 -14.60 -6.16
CA PRO A 103 -8.82 -15.20 -5.27
C PRO A 103 -8.20 -16.41 -4.54
N MET A 104 -8.36 -16.49 -3.23
CA MET A 104 -8.00 -17.72 -2.53
C MET A 104 -8.91 -18.86 -3.03
N PRO A 105 -8.37 -20.04 -3.39
CA PRO A 105 -9.21 -21.18 -3.72
C PRO A 105 -10.01 -21.58 -2.49
N VAL A 106 -11.30 -21.26 -2.49
CA VAL A 106 -12.24 -21.77 -1.49
C VAL A 106 -12.60 -23.18 -1.93
N HIS A 107 -12.23 -24.17 -1.12
CA HIS A 107 -12.69 -25.54 -1.32
C HIS A 107 -14.01 -25.71 -0.58
N PHE A 108 -15.09 -25.87 -1.32
CA PHE A 108 -16.35 -26.39 -0.78
C PHE A 108 -16.14 -27.88 -0.56
N THR A 109 -16.24 -28.34 0.68
CA THR A 109 -16.08 -29.76 1.03
C THR A 109 -17.21 -30.22 1.92
N ASP A 110 -17.81 -31.35 1.57
CA ASP A 110 -18.88 -31.94 2.37
C ASP A 110 -18.87 -33.48 2.26
N ARG A 111 -19.61 -34.13 3.16
CA ARG A 111 -19.93 -35.57 3.13
C ARG A 111 -21.34 -35.77 3.67
N LEU A 112 -22.12 -36.61 3.01
CA LEU A 112 -23.51 -36.88 3.38
C LEU A 112 -23.56 -38.08 4.33
N LYS A 113 -24.46 -38.07 5.30
CA LYS A 113 -24.70 -39.24 6.17
C LYS A 113 -25.97 -39.95 5.75
N LEU A 114 -25.84 -41.23 5.42
CA LEU A 114 -26.94 -42.14 5.15
C LEU A 114 -27.53 -42.60 6.47
N VAL A 115 -28.83 -42.41 6.64
CA VAL A 115 -29.58 -42.84 7.82
C VAL A 115 -30.84 -43.57 7.39
N ASN A 116 -31.19 -44.59 8.16
CA ASN A 116 -32.45 -45.29 7.98
C ASN A 116 -33.61 -44.39 8.43
N ASP A 117 -34.64 -44.28 7.61
CA ASP A 117 -35.77 -43.36 7.82
C ASP A 117 -36.71 -43.77 8.98
N VAL A 118 -36.76 -45.07 9.30
CA VAL A 118 -37.57 -45.60 10.40
C VAL A 118 -36.84 -45.51 11.74
N THR A 119 -35.58 -45.91 11.77
CA THR A 119 -34.80 -46.05 13.01
C THR A 119 -33.95 -44.84 13.34
N GLY A 120 -33.62 -44.01 12.35
CA GLY A 120 -32.67 -42.90 12.48
C GLY A 120 -31.20 -43.34 12.58
N GLU A 121 -30.94 -44.65 12.57
CA GLU A 121 -29.60 -45.21 12.71
C GLU A 121 -28.78 -45.05 11.41
N PRO A 122 -27.45 -44.92 11.50
CA PRO A 122 -26.59 -44.89 10.32
C PRO A 122 -26.76 -46.13 9.45
N MET A 123 -26.62 -45.96 8.14
CA MET A 123 -26.57 -47.06 7.18
C MET A 123 -25.12 -47.32 6.76
N PRO A 124 -24.35 -48.15 7.47
CA PRO A 124 -22.99 -48.51 7.08
C PRO A 124 -22.98 -49.51 5.91
N ASP A 125 -21.86 -49.55 5.18
CA ASP A 125 -21.61 -50.50 4.10
C ASP A 125 -22.68 -50.51 3.00
N HIS A 126 -23.37 -49.38 2.81
CA HIS A 126 -24.47 -49.23 1.86
C HIS A 126 -23.99 -48.54 0.58
N PRO A 127 -24.23 -49.13 -0.61
CA PRO A 127 -23.80 -48.56 -1.88
C PRO A 127 -24.62 -47.34 -2.28
N TYR A 128 -23.96 -46.36 -2.90
CA TYR A 128 -24.58 -45.12 -3.32
C TYR A 128 -23.87 -44.50 -4.53
N VAL A 129 -24.56 -43.57 -5.20
CA VAL A 129 -24.02 -42.73 -6.29
C VAL A 129 -24.23 -41.26 -5.99
N ILE A 130 -23.16 -40.46 -6.10
CA ILE A 130 -23.24 -39.00 -6.13
C ILE A 130 -23.18 -38.53 -7.59
N GLN A 131 -24.17 -37.76 -8.02
CA GLN A 131 -24.13 -37.02 -9.28
C GLN A 131 -23.71 -35.57 -8.99
N ARG A 132 -22.57 -35.16 -9.56
CA ARG A 132 -22.06 -33.78 -9.53
C ARG A 132 -22.87 -32.87 -10.46
N ALA A 133 -22.72 -31.55 -10.30
CA ALA A 133 -23.48 -30.59 -11.12
C ALA A 133 -23.12 -30.64 -12.62
N ASP A 134 -21.91 -31.12 -12.94
CA ASP A 134 -21.45 -31.37 -14.32
C ASP A 134 -21.99 -32.68 -14.92
N GLY A 135 -22.77 -33.45 -14.15
CA GLY A 135 -23.33 -34.74 -14.54
C GLY A 135 -22.43 -35.94 -14.27
N ARG A 136 -21.19 -35.75 -13.78
CA ARG A 136 -20.28 -36.84 -13.40
C ARG A 136 -20.87 -37.66 -12.26
N LEU A 137 -20.77 -38.98 -12.37
CA LEU A 137 -21.21 -39.94 -11.35
C LEU A 137 -20.01 -40.44 -10.55
N GLU A 138 -20.15 -40.47 -9.23
CA GLU A 138 -19.17 -40.97 -8.27
C GLU A 138 -19.84 -42.06 -7.41
N HIS A 139 -19.48 -43.32 -7.65
CA HIS A 139 -19.98 -44.45 -6.87
C HIS A 139 -19.18 -44.60 -5.56
N GLY A 140 -19.83 -45.06 -4.50
CA GLY A 140 -19.17 -45.32 -3.23
C GLY A 140 -19.98 -46.25 -2.33
N VAL A 141 -19.39 -46.59 -1.20
CA VAL A 141 -20.00 -47.36 -0.12
C VAL A 141 -19.83 -46.56 1.16
N SER A 142 -20.89 -46.42 1.95
CA SER A 142 -20.85 -45.63 3.18
C SER A 142 -19.94 -46.26 4.24
N ASP A 143 -19.29 -45.43 5.06
CA ASP A 143 -18.43 -45.91 6.14
C ASP A 143 -19.23 -46.47 7.33
N ALA A 144 -18.54 -46.94 8.37
CA ALA A 144 -19.16 -47.50 9.58
C ALA A 144 -20.11 -46.53 10.31
N ASN A 145 -20.00 -45.23 10.06
CA ASN A 145 -20.87 -44.20 10.60
C ASN A 145 -21.91 -43.71 9.59
N GLY A 146 -22.05 -44.38 8.44
CA GLY A 146 -22.97 -44.06 7.37
C GLY A 146 -22.54 -42.89 6.49
N PHE A 147 -21.30 -42.40 6.56
CA PHE A 147 -20.87 -41.27 5.73
C PHE A 147 -20.45 -41.69 4.33
N THR A 148 -20.80 -40.86 3.34
CA THR A 148 -20.21 -40.91 2.00
C THR A 148 -18.74 -40.47 2.03
N HIS A 149 -17.99 -40.81 0.97
CA HIS A 149 -16.73 -40.15 0.65
C HIS A 149 -16.93 -38.62 0.56
N GLN A 150 -15.85 -37.90 0.80
CA GLN A 150 -15.86 -36.44 0.80
C GLN A 150 -15.86 -35.89 -0.63
N VAL A 151 -16.84 -35.04 -0.93
CA VAL A 151 -16.87 -34.25 -2.15
C VAL A 151 -16.07 -32.96 -1.95
N SER A 152 -15.37 -32.51 -3.00
CA SER A 152 -14.69 -31.21 -3.02
C SER A 152 -14.94 -30.50 -4.35
N SER A 153 -15.08 -29.17 -4.31
CA SER A 153 -15.18 -28.29 -5.48
C SER A 153 -14.60 -26.91 -5.19
N HIS A 154 -14.13 -26.22 -6.23
CA HIS A 154 -13.69 -24.83 -6.15
C HIS A 154 -14.83 -23.80 -6.23
N LEU A 155 -16.05 -24.27 -6.56
CA LEU A 155 -17.28 -23.47 -6.65
C LEU A 155 -18.41 -24.19 -5.89
N PRO A 156 -19.39 -23.45 -5.35
CA PRO A 156 -20.57 -24.08 -4.77
C PRO A 156 -21.31 -24.85 -5.87
N GLU A 157 -21.69 -26.08 -5.58
CA GLU A 157 -22.42 -26.93 -6.53
C GLU A 157 -23.57 -27.67 -5.83
N THR A 158 -24.59 -28.03 -6.61
CA THR A 158 -25.66 -28.93 -6.16
C THR A 158 -25.31 -30.35 -6.58
N ILE A 159 -25.19 -31.24 -5.61
CA ILE A 159 -25.03 -32.68 -5.84
C ILE A 159 -26.36 -33.39 -5.61
N LYS A 160 -26.54 -34.53 -6.27
CA LYS A 160 -27.64 -35.47 -5.99
C LYS A 160 -27.07 -36.77 -5.50
N LEU A 161 -27.72 -37.36 -4.50
CA LEU A 161 -27.36 -38.65 -3.94
C LEU A 161 -28.45 -39.66 -4.29
N PHE A 162 -28.04 -40.81 -4.82
CA PHE A 162 -28.90 -41.94 -5.11
C PHE A 162 -28.41 -43.14 -4.29
N LEU A 163 -29.33 -43.88 -3.68
CA LEU A 163 -29.03 -45.14 -3.02
C LEU A 163 -29.13 -46.27 -4.05
N GLU A 164 -28.18 -47.20 -4.03
CA GLU A 164 -28.24 -48.40 -4.87
C GLU A 164 -28.86 -49.55 -4.04
N GLU A 165 -29.63 -50.42 -4.72
CA GLU A 165 -30.27 -51.60 -4.10
C GLU A 165 -29.30 -52.76 -3.91
#